data_AF-A0AAW5C524-F1
#
_entry.id   AF-A0AAW5C524-F1
#
_cell.length_a   1.000
_cell.length_b   1.000
_cell.length_c   1.000
_cell.angle_alpha   90.00
_cell.angle_beta   90.00
_cell.angle_gamma   90.00
#
_symmetry.space_group_name_H-M   'P 1'
#
loop_
_entity.id
_entity.type
_entity.pdbx_description
1 polymer ?
#
loop_
_entity_poly.entity_id
_entity_poly.type
_entity_poly.pdbx_seq_one_letter_code
_entity_poly.pdbx_strand_id
1 'polypeptide(L)' 'MILKADMLGPEEDPRAALAENIVGFIMEHGAPKEIRVTNVIVESVLEHICESAEIRLRRVKRLSGLDGFRKEMGRFTG' A
#
# COMPACT_ATOMS: atom_id res chain seq x y z
N MET A 1 -9.71 3.50 -4.89
CA MET A 1 -9.57 2.04 -4.94
C MET A 1 -8.93 1.58 -3.64
N ILE A 2 -9.46 0.52 -3.04
CA ILE A 2 -8.86 -0.13 -1.87
C ILE A 2 -8.41 -1.50 -2.36
N LEU A 3 -7.12 -1.81 -2.22
CA LEU A 3 -6.61 -3.15 -2.50
C LEU A 3 -7.05 -4.07 -1.37
N LYS A 4 -7.74 -5.15 -1.71
CA LYS A 4 -8.00 -6.22 -0.77
C LYS A 4 -6.69 -6.98 -0.60
N ALA A 5 -6.29 -7.19 0.65
CA ALA A 5 -5.19 -8.08 0.99
C ALA A 5 -5.78 -9.37 1.56
N ASP A 6 -5.30 -10.51 1.10
CA ASP A 6 -5.73 -11.80 1.62
C ASP A 6 -5.09 -12.08 2.98
N MET A 7 -5.76 -12.93 3.77
CA MET A 7 -5.24 -13.39 5.04
C MET A 7 -4.12 -14.40 4.77
N LEU A 8 -2.91 -14.05 5.18
CA LEU A 8 -1.73 -14.86 4.97
C LEU A 8 -1.67 -16.02 5.96
N GLY A 9 -1.29 -17.18 5.47
CA GLY A 9 -0.91 -18.34 6.27
C GLY A 9 0.36 -18.07 7.09
N PRO A 10 0.62 -18.90 8.11
CA PRO A 10 1.72 -18.68 9.05
C PRO A 10 3.11 -18.74 8.42
N GLU A 11 3.26 -19.43 7.29
CA GLU A 11 4.52 -19.61 6.57
C GLU A 11 4.75 -18.54 5.48
N GLU A 12 3.76 -17.69 5.21
CA GLU A 12 3.82 -16.71 4.12
C GLU A 12 4.47 -15.40 4.59
N ASP A 13 5.42 -14.88 3.80
CA ASP A 13 6.06 -13.61 4.11
C ASP A 13 5.14 -12.43 3.74
N PRO A 14 4.67 -11.63 4.72
CA PRO A 14 3.83 -10.46 4.44
C PRO A 14 4.51 -9.39 3.58
N ARG A 15 5.85 -9.35 3.54
CA ARG A 15 6.59 -8.42 2.69
C ARG A 15 6.53 -8.85 1.23
N ALA A 16 6.74 -10.13 0.97
CA ALA A 16 6.63 -10.71 -0.37
C ALA A 16 5.20 -10.56 -0.91
N ALA A 17 4.20 -10.93 -0.10
CA ALA A 17 2.80 -10.79 -0.50
C ALA A 17 2.41 -9.33 -0.80
N LEU A 18 2.89 -8.37 0.00
CA LEU A 18 2.64 -6.95 -0.28
C LEU A 18 3.30 -6.51 -1.59
N ALA A 19 4.55 -6.89 -1.83
CA ALA A 19 5.27 -6.60 -3.06
C ALA A 19 4.53 -7.16 -4.29
N GLU A 20 4.12 -8.42 -4.24
CA GLU A 20 3.37 -9.09 -5.31
C GLU A 20 2.04 -8.39 -5.61
N ASN A 21 1.28 -8.01 -4.58
CA ASN A 21 0.02 -7.29 -4.75
C ASN A 21 0.21 -5.94 -5.45
N ILE A 22 1.27 -5.19 -5.08
CA ILE A 22 1.56 -3.90 -5.73
C ILE A 22 2.03 -4.10 -7.17
N VAL A 23 2.86 -5.11 -7.45
CA VAL A 23 3.27 -5.45 -8.82
C VAL A 23 2.05 -5.84 -9.66
N GLY A 24 1.17 -6.71 -9.15
CA GLY A 24 -0.07 -7.10 -9.82
C GLY A 24 -0.94 -5.90 -10.16
N PHE A 25 -1.12 -4.98 -9.20
CA PHE A 25 -1.84 -3.73 -9.42
C PHE A 25 -1.22 -2.87 -10.54
N ILE A 26 0.11 -2.72 -10.55
CA ILE A 26 0.84 -1.95 -11.57
C ILE A 26 0.68 -2.61 -12.95
N MET A 27 0.71 -3.94 -13.04
CA MET A 27 0.53 -4.66 -14.28
C MET A 27 -0.91 -4.54 -14.82
N GLU A 28 -1.91 -4.57 -13.95
CA GLU A 28 -3.33 -4.51 -14.34
C GLU A 28 -3.79 -3.09 -14.71
N HIS A 29 -3.34 -2.08 -13.96
CA HIS A 29 -3.87 -0.71 -14.06
C HIS A 29 -2.85 0.34 -14.47
N GLY A 30 -1.58 -0.06 -14.62
CA GLY A 30 -0.46 0.85 -14.89
C GLY A 30 0.17 1.44 -13.62
N ALA A 31 1.40 1.93 -13.77
CA ALA A 31 2.17 2.51 -12.67
C ALA A 31 1.60 3.89 -12.25
N PRO A 32 1.30 4.10 -10.96
CA PRO A 32 0.87 5.41 -10.46
C PRO A 32 2.05 6.40 -10.45
N LYS A 33 1.74 7.70 -10.50
CA LYS A 33 2.79 8.75 -10.42
C LYS A 33 3.46 8.86 -9.05
N GLU A 34 2.73 8.54 -7.97
CA GLU A 34 3.23 8.64 -6.59
C GLU A 34 2.55 7.59 -5.69
N ILE A 35 3.34 6.94 -4.84
CA ILE A 35 2.88 6.10 -3.74
C ILE A 35 3.26 6.75 -2.41
N ARG A 36 2.29 6.87 -1.50
CA ARG A 36 2.48 7.43 -0.16
C ARG A 36 2.32 6.37 0.91
N VAL A 37 3.26 6.31 1.83
CA VAL A 37 3.28 5.32 2.91
C VAL A 37 3.50 6.01 4.25
N THR A 38 3.04 5.41 5.34
CA THR A 38 3.25 5.94 6.71
C THR A 38 4.29 5.14 7.50
N ASN A 39 4.60 3.92 7.07
CA ASN A 39 5.45 2.98 7.78
C ASN A 39 6.78 2.79 7.05
N VAL A 40 7.89 2.84 7.80
CA VAL A 40 9.25 2.59 7.30
C VAL A 40 9.42 1.22 6.66
N ILE A 41 8.83 0.18 7.24
CA ILE A 41 8.93 -1.20 6.75
C ILE A 41 8.30 -1.28 5.36
N VAL A 42 7.12 -0.69 5.19
CA VAL A 42 6.41 -0.66 3.90
C VAL A 42 7.20 0.14 2.87
N GLU A 43 7.80 1.27 3.26
CA GLU A 43 8.66 2.02 2.35
C GLU A 43 9.83 1.16 1.85
N SER A 44 10.54 0.49 2.75
CA SER A 44 11.67 -0.38 2.37
C SER A 44 11.25 -1.56 1.49
N VAL A 45 10.07 -2.14 1.72
CA VAL A 45 9.55 -3.22 0.87
C VAL A 45 9.27 -2.72 -0.55
N LEU A 46 8.81 -1.49 -0.70
CA LEU A 46 8.39 -0.93 -1.98
C LEU A 46 9.48 -0.16 -2.73
N GLU A 47 10.61 0.14 -2.08
CA GLU A 47 11.68 0.99 -2.61
C GLU A 47 12.15 0.52 -3.99
N HIS A 48 12.54 -0.75 -4.11
CA HIS A 48 13.04 -1.30 -5.37
C HIS A 48 11.98 -1.38 -6.47
N ILE A 49 10.73 -1.71 -6.10
CA ILE A 49 9.60 -1.75 -7.05
C ILE A 49 9.32 -0.34 -7.59
N CYS A 50 9.28 0.65 -6.69
CA CYS A 50 9.00 2.03 -7.07
C CYS A 50 10.11 2.62 -7.93
N GLU A 51 11.37 2.34 -7.61
CA GLU A 51 12.52 2.75 -8.42
C GLU A 51 12.46 2.16 -9.83
N SER A 52 12.19 0.86 -9.93
CA SER A 52 12.13 0.15 -11.23
C SER A 52 10.97 0.60 -12.11
N ALA A 53 9.85 1.02 -11.51
CA ALA A 53 8.65 1.46 -12.20
C ALA A 53 8.55 2.99 -12.35
N GLU A 54 9.62 3.75 -12.02
CA GLU A 54 9.66 5.22 -12.03
C GLU A 54 8.54 5.88 -11.21
N ILE A 55 8.15 5.23 -10.11
CA ILE A 55 7.12 5.70 -9.19
C ILE A 55 7.77 6.51 -8.07
N ARG A 56 7.24 7.71 -7.81
CA ARG A 56 7.68 8.50 -6.65
C ARG A 56 7.18 7.87 -5.34
N LEU A 57 8.08 7.31 -4.53
CA LEU A 57 7.76 6.83 -3.19
C LEU A 57 7.97 7.94 -2.15
N ARG A 58 7.01 8.13 -1.25
CA ARG A 58 7.09 9.17 -0.20
C ARG A 58 6.51 8.71 1.13
N ARG A 59 7.34 8.71 2.18
CA ARG A 59 6.86 8.60 3.56
C ARG A 59 6.15 9.88 4.02
N VAL A 60 4.93 9.74 4.53
CA VAL A 60 4.10 10.82 5.07
C VAL A 60 3.60 10.48 6.47
N LYS A 61 3.32 11.48 7.30
CA LYS A 61 2.80 11.24 8.66
C LYS A 61 1.35 10.76 8.67
N ARG A 62 0.56 11.14 7.66
CA ARG A 62 -0.87 10.79 7.54
C ARG A 62 -1.26 10.64 6.07
N LEU A 63 -2.22 9.75 5.83
CA LEU A 63 -2.85 9.56 4.52
C LEU A 63 -4.18 10.31 4.52
N SER A 64 -4.22 11.46 3.85
CA SER A 64 -5.39 12.35 3.82
C SER A 64 -6.66 11.66 3.31
N GLY A 65 -6.54 10.72 2.37
CA GLY A 65 -7.67 9.92 1.88
C GLY A 65 -8.19 8.89 2.88
N LEU A 66 -7.37 8.49 3.84
CA LEU A 66 -7.74 7.52 4.88
C LEU A 66 -8.38 8.19 6.09
N ASP A 67 -8.05 9.45 6.38
CA ASP A 67 -8.65 10.21 7.50
C ASP A 67 -10.17 10.38 7.32
N GLY A 68 -10.63 10.64 6.09
CA GLY A 68 -12.06 10.66 5.75
C GLY A 68 -12.73 9.30 5.93
N PHE A 69 -12.11 8.25 5.38
CA PHE A 69 -12.60 6.87 5.50
C PHE A 69 -12.68 6.39 6.96
N ARG A 70 -11.66 6.66 7.79
CA ARG A 70 -11.66 6.32 9.22
C ARG A 70 -12.75 7.02 10.01
N LYS A 71 -13.03 8.29 9.68
CA LYS A 71 -14.11 9.06 10.32
C LYS A 71 -15.49 8.50 9.97
N GLU A 72 -15.64 7.98 8.77
CA GLU A 72 -16.88 7.34 8.30
C GLU A 72 -17.06 5.95 8.90
N MET A 73 -16.02 5.11 8.90
CA MET A 73 -16.03 3.79 9.54
C MET A 73 -16.20 3.86 11.07
N GLY A 74 -15.61 4.86 11.73
CA GLY A 74 -15.78 5.08 13.17
C GLY A 74 -17.19 5.46 13.59
N ARG A 75 -18.06 5.88 12.65
CA ARG A 75 -19.50 6.10 12.91
C ARG A 75 -20.31 4.80 12.89
N PHE A 76 -19.78 3.72 12.33
CA PHE A 76 -20.45 2.41 12.27
C PHE A 76 -20.01 1.45 13.38
N THR A 77 -19.06 1.84 14.22
CA THR A 77 -18.54 1.05 15.35
C THR A 77 -18.86 1.66 16.72
N GLY A 78 -19.82 2.59 16.78
CA GLY A 78 -20.26 3.27 18.00
C GLY A 78 -21.66 2.85 18.43
#